data_AF-A0A9E2S266-F1
#
_entry.id   AF-A0A9E2S266-F1
#
_cell.length_a   1.000
_cell.length_b   1.000
_cell.length_c   1.000
_cell.angle_alpha   90.00
_cell.angle_beta   90.00
_cell.angle_gamma   90.00
#
_symmetry.space_group_name_H-M   'P 1'
#
loop_
_entity.id
_entity.type
_entity.pdbx_description
1 polymer ?
#
loop_
_entity_poly.entity_id
_entity_poly.type
_entity_poly.pdbx_seq_one_letter_code
_entity_poly.pdbx_strand_id
1 'polypeptide(L)'
;MNLRSFATSQPRPAPASWGRVLAGFEDGDDDAWWLVVSVKPSCHGCEDFLREAVSADPLRLLIVSGVPTGEWSRGAAVHVEPELLSDLGASGAPYYVVVSPGRQIVGEGAVFSREQVLNEVTPLIV
;
A
#
# COMPACT_ATOMS: atom_id res chain seq x y z
N MET A 1 -14.79 -20.77 6.33
CA MET A 1 -13.42 -21.00 5.81
C MET A 1 -12.72 -19.66 5.75
N ASN A 2 -11.82 -19.37 6.70
CA ASN A 2 -11.01 -18.15 6.69
C ASN A 2 -9.80 -18.39 5.79
N LEU A 3 -9.88 -17.94 4.54
CA LEU A 3 -8.72 -17.84 3.65
C LEU A 3 -7.84 -16.70 4.16
N ARG A 4 -6.91 -17.02 5.05
CA ARG A 4 -5.81 -16.12 5.41
C ARG A 4 -4.77 -16.18 4.30
N SER A 5 -4.48 -15.07 3.61
CA SER A 5 -3.39 -14.95 2.62
C SER A 5 -1.98 -15.04 3.21
N PHE A 6 -1.84 -15.57 4.43
CA PHE A 6 -0.59 -15.52 5.17
C PHE A 6 0.38 -16.63 4.71
N ALA A 7 1.37 -16.24 3.93
CA ALA A 7 2.72 -16.43 4.44
C ALA A 7 2.95 -15.26 5.39
N THR A 8 3.20 -15.52 6.67
CA THR A 8 3.59 -14.47 7.62
C THR A 8 4.92 -13.91 7.12
N SER A 9 4.89 -12.82 6.34
CA SER A 9 6.13 -12.19 5.89
C SER A 9 6.89 -11.78 7.14
N GLN A 10 8.10 -12.32 7.30
CA GLN A 10 8.97 -11.89 8.37
C GLN A 10 9.22 -10.39 8.19
N PRO A 11 9.23 -9.61 9.28
CA PRO A 11 9.56 -8.20 9.19
C PRO A 11 10.85 -8.01 8.41
N ARG A 12 10.82 -7.17 7.38
CA ARG A 12 11.97 -6.90 6.52
C ARG A 12 12.14 -5.40 6.30
N PRO A 13 13.35 -4.91 6.01
CA PRO A 13 13.54 -3.51 5.70
C PRO A 13 12.70 -3.08 4.49
N ALA A 14 12.14 -1.88 4.54
CA ALA A 14 11.57 -1.24 3.37
C ALA A 14 12.67 -1.03 2.31
N PRO A 15 12.35 -1.15 1.00
CA PRO A 15 13.33 -0.99 -0.06
C PRO A 15 13.91 0.43 -0.09
N ALA A 16 15.12 0.61 -0.61
CA ALA A 16 15.77 1.93 -0.66
C ALA A 16 14.96 2.97 -1.46
N SER A 17 14.24 2.52 -2.49
CA SER A 17 13.31 3.34 -3.28
C SER A 17 12.18 3.95 -2.44
N TRP A 18 11.83 3.36 -1.30
CA TRP A 18 10.82 3.86 -0.37
C TRP A 18 11.10 5.28 0.11
N GLY A 19 12.36 5.57 0.49
CA GLY A 19 12.74 6.90 0.95
C GLY A 19 12.57 7.99 -0.11
N ARG A 20 12.78 7.64 -1.39
CA ARG A 20 12.53 8.56 -2.52
C ARG A 20 11.04 8.83 -2.70
N VAL A 21 10.21 7.79 -2.57
CA VAL A 21 8.75 7.90 -2.69
C VAL A 21 8.21 8.79 -1.58
N LEU A 22 8.62 8.55 -0.32
CA LEU A 22 8.20 9.35 0.83
C LEU A 22 8.70 10.80 0.79
N ALA A 23 9.86 11.08 0.19
CA ALA A 23 10.36 12.45 0.04
C ALA A 23 9.45 13.35 -0.82
N GLY A 24 8.56 12.76 -1.63
CA GLY A 24 7.54 13.49 -2.39
C GLY A 24 6.26 13.82 -1.61
N PHE A 25 6.10 13.29 -0.39
CA PHE A 25 4.98 13.59 0.50
C PHE A 25 5.47 14.62 1.52
N GLU A 26 4.87 15.83 1.52
CA GLU A 26 5.17 16.85 2.53
C GLU A 26 4.89 16.28 3.92
N ASP A 27 5.83 16.52 4.84
CA ASP A 27 6.06 15.78 6.09
C ASP A 27 6.50 14.32 5.86
N GLY A 28 7.82 14.16 5.66
CA GLY A 28 8.57 12.91 5.81
C GLY A 28 8.51 12.39 7.26
N ASP A 29 7.29 12.08 7.67
CA ASP A 29 6.90 11.54 8.96
C ASP A 29 7.32 10.07 8.94
N ASP A 30 8.63 9.90 9.06
CA ASP A 30 9.28 8.60 9.23
C ASP A 30 8.66 7.86 10.41
N ASP A 31 8.05 8.58 11.35
CA ASP A 31 7.41 8.05 12.54
C ASP A 31 5.95 7.60 12.31
N ALA A 32 5.42 7.65 11.08
CA ALA A 32 4.05 7.26 10.75
C ALA A 32 3.94 5.80 10.25
N TRP A 33 2.77 5.21 10.47
CA TRP A 33 2.39 3.95 9.84
C TRP A 33 1.92 4.22 8.40
N TRP A 34 2.44 3.46 7.44
CA TRP A 34 2.05 3.60 6.04
C TRP A 34 1.39 2.33 5.52
N LEU A 35 0.26 2.49 4.85
CA LEU A 35 -0.37 1.47 4.02
C LEU A 35 -0.13 1.82 2.56
N VAL A 36 0.71 1.04 1.90
CA VAL A 36 0.91 1.10 0.45
C VAL A 36 -0.08 0.18 -0.20
N VAL A 37 -0.80 0.67 -1.20
CA VAL A 37 -1.70 -0.15 -2.02
C VAL A 37 -1.32 0.01 -3.47
N SER A 38 -0.92 -1.10 -4.10
CA SER A 38 -0.69 -1.16 -5.53
C SER A 38 -2.00 -1.37 -6.27
N VAL A 39 -2.24 -0.49 -7.24
CA VAL A 39 -3.40 -0.52 -8.12
C VAL A 39 -2.96 -0.68 -9.56
N LYS A 40 -3.83 -1.31 -10.36
CA LYS A 40 -3.63 -1.50 -11.80
C LYS A 40 -4.91 -1.12 -12.55
N PRO A 41 -4.80 -0.77 -13.85
CA PRO A 41 -5.98 -0.48 -14.65
C PRO A 41 -6.99 -1.62 -14.58
N SER A 42 -8.28 -1.29 -14.60
CA SER A 42 -9.37 -2.28 -14.47
C SER A 42 -9.34 -3.11 -13.17
N CYS A 43 -8.76 -2.60 -12.08
CA CYS A 43 -8.81 -3.28 -10.77
C CYS A 43 -10.13 -3.01 -10.02
N HIS A 44 -11.10 -3.92 -10.16
CA HIS A 44 -12.38 -3.82 -9.45
C HIS A 44 -12.24 -3.83 -7.92
N GLY A 45 -11.34 -4.65 -7.36
CA GLY A 45 -11.10 -4.72 -5.91
C GLY A 45 -10.40 -3.49 -5.32
N CYS A 46 -9.90 -2.59 -6.18
CA CYS A 46 -9.19 -1.38 -5.78
C CYS A 46 -10.10 -0.14 -5.79
N GLU A 47 -11.33 -0.24 -6.32
CA GLU A 47 -12.22 0.92 -6.48
C GLU A 47 -12.48 1.63 -5.15
N ASP A 48 -12.63 0.87 -4.07
CA ASP A 48 -12.88 1.42 -2.73
C ASP A 48 -11.70 2.26 -2.19
N PHE A 49 -10.47 1.89 -2.54
CA PHE A 49 -9.27 2.67 -2.19
C PHE A 49 -9.16 3.95 -3.03
N LEU A 50 -9.64 3.90 -4.28
CA LEU A 50 -9.58 5.04 -5.19
C LEU A 50 -10.66 6.08 -4.90
N ARG A 51 -11.83 5.65 -4.42
CA ARG A 51 -13.00 6.51 -4.18
C ARG A 51 -12.99 7.22 -2.83
N GLU A 52 -12.43 6.60 -1.80
CA GLU A 52 -12.41 7.15 -0.44
C GLU A 52 -10.97 7.22 0.06
N ALA A 53 -10.53 8.41 0.45
CA ALA A 53 -9.26 8.56 1.16
C ALA A 53 -9.36 7.77 2.47
N VAL A 54 -8.56 6.71 2.59
CA VAL A 54 -8.46 5.97 3.85
C VAL A 54 -7.65 6.83 4.81
N SER A 55 -8.33 7.64 5.63
CA SER A 55 -7.77 8.21 6.85
C SER A 55 -8.16 7.29 8.00
N ALA A 56 -7.37 6.25 8.23
CA ALA A 56 -7.52 5.42 9.41
C ALA A 56 -6.35 5.72 10.35
N ASP A 57 -6.42 6.83 11.09
CA ASP A 57 -5.40 7.25 12.06
C ASP A 57 -4.96 6.05 12.94
N PRO A 58 -3.67 5.68 13.01
CA PRO A 58 -2.45 6.40 12.57
C PRO A 58 -1.90 6.02 11.18
N LEU A 59 -2.68 5.33 10.36
CA LEU A 59 -2.29 4.82 9.04
C LEU A 59 -2.45 5.88 7.94
N ARG A 60 -1.32 6.25 7.33
CA ARG A 60 -1.28 7.04 6.09
C ARG A 60 -1.42 6.12 4.88
N LEU A 61 -2.34 6.44 3.98
CA LEU A 61 -2.55 5.68 2.74
C LEU A 61 -1.67 6.25 1.62
N LEU A 62 -0.92 5.37 0.97
CA LEU A 62 -0.19 5.63 -0.26
C LEU A 62 -0.70 4.70 -1.37
N ILE A 63 -1.30 5.26 -2.41
CA ILE A 63 -1.72 4.48 -3.58
C ILE A 63 -0.68 4.62 -4.69
N VAL A 64 -0.17 3.48 -5.16
CA VAL A 64 0.85 3.42 -6.20
C VAL A 64 0.39 2.57 -7.39
N SER A 65 0.90 2.87 -8.57
CA SER A 65 0.75 2.03 -9.75
C SER A 65 2.06 1.89 -10.50
N GLY A 66 2.21 0.78 -11.23
CA GLY A 66 3.35 0.57 -12.12
C GLY A 66 3.20 1.27 -13.47
N VAL A 67 1.99 1.74 -13.81
CA VAL A 67 1.71 2.36 -15.12
C VAL A 67 0.84 3.59 -14.95
N PRO A 68 1.05 4.63 -15.78
CA PRO A 68 0.14 5.77 -15.82
C PRO A 68 -1.19 5.38 -16.46
N THR A 69 -2.30 5.95 -15.98
CA THR A 69 -3.62 5.84 -16.62
C THR A 69 -4.49 7.05 -16.33
N GLY A 70 -5.43 7.34 -17.23
CA GLY A 70 -6.48 8.35 -17.03
C GLY A 70 -7.69 7.87 -16.21
N GLU A 71 -7.76 6.55 -15.92
CA GLU A 71 -8.90 5.94 -15.22
C GLU A 71 -9.11 6.49 -13.79
N TRP A 72 -8.06 6.96 -13.13
CA TRP A 72 -8.08 7.37 -11.73
C TRP A 72 -8.17 8.88 -11.51
N SER A 73 -8.52 9.63 -12.55
CA SER A 73 -8.58 11.10 -12.55
C SER A 73 -9.65 11.71 -11.63
N ARG A 74 -10.47 10.88 -10.97
CA ARG A 74 -11.53 11.30 -10.04
C ARG A 74 -11.44 10.48 -8.76
N GLY A 75 -10.61 10.90 -7.81
CA GLY A 75 -10.43 10.20 -6.54
C GLY A 75 -9.14 10.54 -5.82
N ALA A 76 -8.61 9.58 -5.07
CA ALA A 76 -7.33 9.66 -4.38
C ALA A 76 -6.16 9.84 -5.37
N ALA A 77 -5.10 10.52 -4.91
CA ALA A 77 -3.88 10.67 -5.70
C ALA A 77 -3.18 9.29 -5.88
N VAL A 78 -2.90 8.93 -7.13
CA VAL A 78 -2.17 7.70 -7.46
C VAL A 78 -0.78 8.06 -7.99
N HIS A 79 0.25 7.50 -7.37
CA HIS A 79 1.64 7.75 -7.73
C HIS A 79 2.15 6.65 -8.68
N VAL A 80 2.85 7.03 -9.74
CA VAL A 80 3.39 6.05 -10.71
C VAL A 80 4.80 5.67 -10.27
N GLU A 81 4.94 4.51 -9.62
CA GLU A 81 6.17 4.05 -8.96
C GLU A 81 6.53 2.61 -9.36
N PRO A 82 6.89 2.35 -10.64
CA PRO A 82 7.21 1.01 -11.12
C PRO A 82 8.43 0.39 -10.42
N GLU A 83 9.43 1.20 -10.07
CA GLU A 83 10.64 0.73 -9.37
C GLU A 83 10.32 0.25 -7.95
N LEU A 84 9.47 0.98 -7.22
CA LEU A 84 9.03 0.56 -5.89
C LEU A 84 8.31 -0.79 -5.95
N LEU A 85 7.40 -0.97 -6.92
CA LEU A 85 6.68 -2.24 -7.08
C LEU A 85 7.61 -3.39 -7.45
N SER A 86 8.62 -3.13 -8.28
CA SER A 86 9.65 -4.11 -8.61
C SER A 86 10.44 -4.52 -7.36
N ASP A 87 10.88 -3.56 -6.55
CA ASP A 87 11.64 -3.83 -5.31
C ASP A 87 10.79 -4.57 -4.25
N LEU A 88 9.48 -4.35 -4.26
CA LEU A 88 8.52 -5.06 -3.42
C LEU A 88 8.16 -6.46 -3.97
N GLY A 89 8.58 -6.80 -5.19
CA GLY A 89 8.18 -8.04 -5.86
C GLY A 89 6.69 -8.08 -6.27
N ALA A 90 6.04 -6.92 -6.34
CA ALA A 90 4.61 -6.77 -6.58
C ALA A 90 4.34 -6.53 -8.08
N SER A 91 4.52 -7.56 -8.91
CA SER A 91 4.55 -7.43 -10.38
C SER A 91 3.30 -7.89 -11.15
N GLY A 92 2.15 -8.16 -10.50
CA GLY A 92 0.99 -8.71 -11.23
C GLY A 92 -0.40 -8.51 -10.63
N ALA A 93 -0.57 -8.79 -9.34
CA ALA A 93 -1.83 -8.58 -8.64
C ALA A 93 -1.80 -7.27 -7.84
N PRO A 94 -2.97 -6.63 -7.63
CA PRO A 94 -3.13 -5.64 -6.59
C PRO A 94 -2.57 -6.18 -5.26
N TYR A 95 -1.71 -5.40 -4.63
CA TYR A 95 -0.88 -5.83 -3.53
C TYR A 95 -0.77 -4.70 -2.51
N TYR A 96 -0.78 -5.02 -1.22
CA TYR A 96 -0.58 -4.04 -0.17
C TYR A 96 0.68 -4.34 0.64
N VAL A 97 1.23 -3.29 1.23
CA VAL A 97 2.36 -3.36 2.17
C VAL A 97 2.09 -2.42 3.33
N VAL A 98 2.35 -2.88 4.55
CA VAL A 98 2.31 -2.08 5.77
C VAL A 98 3.73 -1.80 6.20
N VAL A 99 4.08 -0.52 6.26
CA VAL A 99 5.38 -0.04 6.71
C VAL A 99 5.22 0.62 8.07
N SER A 100 6.03 0.19 9.03
CA SER A 100 6.07 0.75 10.36
C SER A 100 6.89 2.06 10.42
N PRO A 101 6.75 2.83 11.51
CA PRO A 101 7.62 3.98 11.83
C PRO A 101 9.14 3.67 11.75
N GLY A 102 9.54 2.41 11.93
CA GLY A 102 10.94 1.97 11.80
C GLY A 102 11.38 1.66 10.37
N ARG A 103 10.58 2.04 9.36
CA ARG A 103 10.74 1.65 7.94
C ARG A 103 10.88 0.14 7.76
N GLN A 104 10.14 -0.63 8.56
CA GLN A 104 10.05 -2.08 8.40
C GLN A 104 8.72 -2.43 7.75
N ILE A 105 8.77 -3.28 6.74
CA ILE A 105 7.59 -3.95 6.21
C ILE A 105 7.20 -5.00 7.25
N VAL A 106 6.04 -4.82 7.89
CA VAL A 106 5.53 -5.74 8.93
C VAL A 106 4.34 -6.57 8.48
N GLY A 107 3.77 -6.26 7.31
CA GLY A 107 2.68 -6.99 6.70
C GLY A 107 2.61 -6.68 5.22
N GLU A 108 2.22 -7.66 4.42
CA GLU A 108 2.07 -7.52 2.98
C GLU A 108 1.14 -8.62 2.45
N GLY A 109 0.43 -8.37 1.35
CA GLY A 109 -0.56 -9.32 0.86
C GLY A 109 -1.29 -8.86 -0.39
N ALA A 110 -2.11 -9.75 -0.94
CA ALA A 110 -2.97 -9.40 -2.07
C ALA A 110 -4.15 -8.50 -1.63
N VAL A 111 -4.58 -7.62 -2.51
CA VAL A 111 -5.73 -6.74 -2.31
C VAL A 111 -6.93 -7.36 -3.00
N PHE A 112 -7.91 -7.81 -2.21
CA PHE A 112 -9.20 -8.30 -2.71
C PHE A 112 -10.33 -7.29 -2.48
N SER A 113 -10.29 -6.59 -1.35
CA SER A 113 -11.19 -5.48 -1.02
C SER A 113 -10.56 -4.60 0.04
N ARG A 114 -11.08 -3.38 0.21
CA ARG A 114 -10.64 -2.49 1.29
C ARG A 114 -10.86 -3.08 2.67
N GLU A 115 -12.03 -3.66 2.91
CA GLU A 115 -12.39 -4.26 4.19
C GLU A 115 -11.44 -5.40 4.57
N GLN A 116 -11.07 -6.25 3.59
CA GLN A 116 -10.10 -7.34 3.82
C GLN A 116 -8.74 -6.79 4.25
N VAL A 117 -8.21 -5.79 3.55
CA VAL A 117 -6.93 -5.17 3.91
C VAL A 117 -7.00 -4.54 5.30
N LEU A 118 -8.02 -3.73 5.60
CA LEU A 118 -8.12 -3.06 6.90
C LEU A 118 -8.23 -4.07 8.06
N ASN A 119 -8.97 -5.16 7.90
CA ASN A 119 -9.06 -6.23 8.89
C ASN A 119 -7.72 -6.95 9.11
N GLU A 120 -6.89 -7.06 8.07
CA GLU A 120 -5.56 -7.66 8.16
C GLU A 120 -4.52 -6.71 8.76
N VAL A 121 -4.64 -5.40 8.47
CA VAL A 121 -3.68 -4.37 8.88
C VAL A 121 -3.93 -3.86 10.30
N THR A 122 -5.19 -3.71 10.72
CA THR A 122 -5.55 -3.23 12.06
C THR A 122 -4.78 -3.91 13.21
N PRO A 123 -4.64 -5.25 13.27
CA PRO A 123 -3.89 -5.89 14.35
C PRO A 123 -2.37 -5.68 14.30
N LEU A 124 -1.82 -5.12 13.22
CA LEU A 124 -0.39 -4.84 13.06
C LEU A 124 0.02 -3.46 13.60
N ILE A 125 -0.95 -2.56 13.72
CA ILE A 125 -0.77 -1.18 14.15
C ILE A 125 -1.14 -1.11 15.63
N VAL A 126 -0.18 -0.70 16.47
CA VAL A 126 -0.29 -0.69 17.94
C VAL A 126 -0.01 0.69 18.48
#